data_AF-A0A2P4S958-F1
#
_entry.id   AF-A0A2P4S958-F1
#
_cell.length_a   1.000
_cell.length_b   1.000
_cell.length_c   1.000
_cell.angle_alpha   90.00
_cell.angle_beta   90.00
_cell.angle_gamma   90.00
#
_symmetry.space_group_name_H-M   'P 1'
#
loop_
_entity.id
_entity.type
_entity.pdbx_description
1 polymer ?
#
loop_
_entity_poly.entity_id
_entity_poly.type
_entity_poly.pdbx_seq_one_letter_code
_entity_poly.pdbx_strand_id
1 'polypeptide(L)'
;SPGWAHVVCALYIPEVQFANVLTMEPIVLQYVPHDRFNKTCYICEEQGRESKAASGACMACNRHGCRQAFHVTCAQMAGLLCEEEVLEVDNVKYCGYCKYHFNKM
;
A
#
# COMPACT_ATOMS: atom_id res chain seq x y z
N SER A 1 7.10 -17.41 -15.27
CA SER A 1 5.98 -17.91 -14.44
C SER A 1 5.14 -16.73 -14.01
N PRO A 2 3.80 -16.83 -13.96
CA PRO A 2 3.00 -15.81 -13.29
C PRO A 2 3.40 -15.77 -11.79
N GLY A 3 3.57 -14.56 -11.26
CA GLY A 3 3.91 -14.34 -9.85
C GLY A 3 2.67 -14.36 -8.95
N TRP A 4 2.88 -14.19 -7.65
CA TRP A 4 1.81 -14.07 -6.65
C TRP A 4 1.88 -12.71 -5.96
N ALA A 5 0.73 -12.17 -5.58
CA ALA A 5 0.62 -10.95 -4.78
C ALA A 5 -0.51 -11.10 -3.76
N HIS A 6 -0.40 -10.40 -2.63
CA HIS A 6 -1.50 -10.36 -1.67
C HIS A 6 -2.64 -9.47 -2.19
N VAL A 7 -3.87 -9.92 -2.00
CA VAL A 7 -5.07 -9.12 -2.30
C VAL A 7 -5.04 -7.76 -1.58
N VAL A 8 -4.63 -7.74 -0.31
CA VAL A 8 -4.50 -6.47 0.44
C VAL A 8 -3.48 -5.53 -0.21
N CYS A 9 -2.34 -6.04 -0.70
CA CYS A 9 -1.39 -5.19 -1.42
C CYS A 9 -1.99 -4.59 -2.69
N ALA A 10 -2.81 -5.38 -3.40
CA ALA A 10 -3.48 -4.93 -4.61
C ALA A 10 -4.56 -3.87 -4.34
N LEU A 11 -5.26 -3.95 -3.21
CA LEU A 11 -6.26 -2.95 -2.82
C LEU A 11 -5.63 -1.59 -2.43
N TYR A 12 -4.48 -1.61 -1.76
CA TYR A 12 -3.89 -0.40 -1.15
C TYR A 12 -2.75 0.23 -1.97
N ILE A 13 -2.35 -0.37 -3.11
CA ILE A 13 -1.47 0.27 -4.09
C ILE A 13 -2.35 0.74 -5.26
N PRO A 14 -2.55 2.06 -5.45
CA PRO A 14 -3.57 2.59 -6.36
C PRO A 14 -3.44 2.13 -7.81
N GLU A 15 -2.21 1.84 -8.26
CA GLU A 15 -1.93 1.45 -9.64
C GLU A 15 -2.07 -0.06 -9.89
N VAL A 16 -2.30 -0.87 -8.85
CA VAL A 16 -2.59 -2.29 -9.01
C VAL A 16 -4.06 -2.45 -9.38
N GLN A 17 -4.35 -3.34 -10.33
CA GLN A 17 -5.71 -3.63 -10.77
C GLN A 17 -6.04 -5.11 -10.63
N PHE A 18 -7.33 -5.42 -10.58
CA PHE A 18 -7.83 -6.77 -10.81
C PHE A 18 -8.41 -6.84 -12.21
N ALA A 19 -8.02 -7.84 -13.00
CA ALA A 19 -8.59 -8.03 -14.33
C ALA A 19 -10.10 -8.37 -14.27
N ASN A 20 -10.55 -9.02 -13.19
CA ASN A 20 -11.95 -9.17 -12.86
C ASN A 20 -12.16 -8.81 -11.38
N VAL A 21 -13.00 -7.81 -11.11
CA VAL A 21 -13.27 -7.31 -9.76
C VAL A 21 -14.19 -8.21 -8.92
N LEU A 22 -14.99 -9.07 -9.56
CA LEU A 22 -15.87 -10.03 -8.87
C LEU A 22 -15.09 -11.23 -8.34
N THR A 23 -14.11 -11.70 -9.11
CA THR A 23 -13.24 -12.82 -8.71
C THR A 23 -11.94 -12.37 -8.07
N MET A 24 -11.60 -11.08 -8.19
CA MET A 24 -10.35 -10.48 -7.74
C MET A 24 -9.10 -11.15 -8.33
N GLU A 25 -9.17 -11.57 -9.60
CA GLU A 25 -8.06 -12.21 -10.30
C GLU A 25 -8.09 -12.03 -11.83
N PRO A 26 -6.93 -12.13 -12.51
CA PRO A 26 -5.59 -12.03 -11.92
C PRO A 26 -5.29 -10.61 -11.40
N ILE A 27 -4.32 -10.51 -10.50
CA ILE A 27 -3.73 -9.23 -10.09
C ILE A 27 -2.83 -8.72 -11.22
N VAL A 28 -3.10 -7.50 -11.68
CA VAL A 28 -2.41 -6.83 -12.79
C VAL A 28 -1.46 -5.77 -12.22
N LEU A 29 -0.15 -5.99 -12.43
CA LEU A 29 0.92 -5.10 -11.92
C LEU A 29 1.52 -4.19 -12.99
N GLN A 30 1.11 -4.31 -14.25
CA GLN A 30 1.77 -3.64 -15.39
C GLN A 30 1.72 -2.10 -15.33
N TYR A 31 0.80 -1.54 -14.55
CA TYR A 31 0.63 -0.10 -14.39
C TYR A 31 1.33 0.45 -13.14
N VAL A 32 1.94 -0.41 -12.30
CA VAL A 32 2.63 0.02 -11.09
C VAL A 32 3.93 0.75 -11.46
N PRO A 33 4.08 2.04 -11.12
CA PRO A 33 5.27 2.78 -11.50
C PRO A 33 6.49 2.30 -10.72
N HIS A 34 7.66 2.35 -11.37
CA HIS A 34 8.93 1.92 -10.78
C HIS A 34 9.24 2.63 -9.45
N ASP A 35 8.78 3.87 -9.30
CA ASP A 35 8.90 4.66 -8.08
C ASP A 35 8.32 3.97 -6.84
N ARG A 36 7.30 3.11 -6.98
CA ARG A 36 6.75 2.32 -5.87
C ARG A 36 7.74 1.30 -5.33
N PHE A 37 8.56 0.72 -6.22
CA PHE A 37 9.56 -0.29 -5.90
C PHE A 37 10.89 0.31 -5.43
N ASN A 38 11.12 1.60 -5.68
CA ASN A 38 12.31 2.34 -5.24
C ASN A 38 12.16 3.01 -3.86
N LYS A 39 11.05 2.78 -3.16
CA LYS A 39 10.84 3.34 -1.82
C LYS A 39 11.37 2.39 -0.75
N THR A 40 11.82 2.99 0.33
CA THR A 40 12.18 2.27 1.55
C THR A 40 10.99 2.27 2.50
N CYS A 41 10.61 1.09 2.97
CA CYS A 41 9.60 0.92 4.01
C CYS A 41 10.17 1.31 5.37
N TYR A 42 9.73 2.46 5.92
CA TYR A 42 10.25 2.97 7.19
C TYR A 42 9.98 2.00 8.36
N ILE A 43 8.87 1.23 8.30
CA ILE A 43 8.53 0.23 9.33
C ILE A 43 9.53 -0.93 9.33
N CYS A 44 10.03 -1.34 8.15
CA CYS A 44 11.07 -2.35 8.07
C CYS A 44 12.41 -1.83 8.58
N GLU A 45 12.77 -0.57 8.29
CA GLU A 45 13.97 0.07 8.83
C GLU A 45 13.93 0.19 10.36
N GLU A 46 12.81 0.65 10.93
CA GLU A 46 12.63 0.75 12.39
C GLU A 46 12.74 -0.62 13.09
N GLN A 47 12.55 -1.72 12.36
CA GLN A 47 12.67 -3.08 12.86
C GLN A 47 14.02 -3.73 12.56
N GLY A 48 14.99 -3.00 12.00
CA GLY A 48 16.31 -3.54 11.62
C GLY A 48 16.24 -4.59 10.51
N ARG A 49 15.30 -4.41 9.56
CA ARG A 49 15.09 -5.30 8.40
C ARG A 49 15.43 -4.57 7.09
N GLU A 50 16.61 -3.98 7.01
CA GLU A 50 17.04 -3.10 5.91
C GLU A 50 16.97 -3.79 4.54
N SER A 51 17.37 -5.06 4.47
CA SER A 51 17.29 -5.86 3.23
C SER A 51 15.85 -6.06 2.74
N LYS A 52 14.88 -6.07 3.67
CA LYS A 52 13.45 -6.15 3.32
C LYS A 52 12.85 -4.78 3.08
N ALA A 53 13.42 -3.72 3.66
CA ALA A 53 12.89 -2.37 3.57
C ALA A 53 12.83 -1.84 2.13
N ALA A 54 13.81 -2.19 1.29
CA ALA A 54 13.86 -1.84 -0.13
C ALA A 54 13.29 -2.93 -1.06
N SER A 55 12.60 -3.95 -0.52
CA SER A 55 12.02 -5.04 -1.34
C SER A 55 10.56 -4.78 -1.69
N GLY A 56 10.10 -5.16 -2.88
CA GLY A 56 8.71 -5.00 -3.29
C GLY A 56 8.23 -3.54 -3.39
N ALA A 57 6.93 -3.33 -3.51
CA ALA A 57 6.33 -2.01 -3.67
C ALA A 57 5.82 -1.43 -2.33
N CYS A 58 6.04 -0.13 -2.11
CA CYS A 58 5.48 0.59 -0.98
C CYS A 58 4.28 1.47 -1.37
N MET A 59 3.32 1.58 -0.46
CA MET A 59 2.34 2.67 -0.46
C MET A 59 2.92 3.91 0.23
N ALA A 60 2.32 5.06 -0.02
CA ALA A 60 2.69 6.33 0.61
C ALA A 60 1.68 6.71 1.69
N CYS A 61 2.12 7.45 2.71
CA CYS A 61 1.22 8.05 3.68
C CYS A 61 0.22 8.99 2.98
N ASN A 62 -1.07 8.86 3.30
CA ASN A 62 -2.16 9.65 2.71
C ASN A 62 -2.18 11.13 3.16
N ARG A 63 -1.36 11.51 4.15
CA ARG A 63 -1.24 12.92 4.56
C ARG A 63 -0.49 13.73 3.50
N HIS A 64 -1.14 14.77 2.98
CA HIS A 64 -0.53 15.70 2.03
C HIS A 64 0.83 16.22 2.51
N GLY A 65 1.84 16.13 1.63
CA GLY A 65 3.22 16.54 1.90
C GLY A 65 4.07 15.54 2.69
N CYS A 66 3.46 14.48 3.25
CA CYS A 66 4.23 13.42 3.91
C CYS A 66 4.95 12.55 2.88
N ARG A 67 6.24 12.27 3.12
CA ARG A 67 7.07 11.43 2.23
C ARG A 67 7.31 10.02 2.78
N GLN A 68 6.68 9.67 3.89
CA GLN A 68 6.82 8.34 4.47
C GLN A 68 6.18 7.29 3.56
N ALA A 69 6.91 6.19 3.36
CA ALA A 69 6.50 5.06 2.55
C ALA A 69 6.64 3.78 3.37
N PHE A 70 5.75 2.82 3.12
CA PHE A 70 5.71 1.56 3.85
C PHE A 70 5.03 0.48 3.01
N HIS A 71 5.38 -0.79 3.26
CA HIS A 71 4.64 -1.90 2.69
C HIS A 71 3.22 -1.91 3.23
N VAL A 72 2.27 -2.27 2.36
CA VAL A 72 0.87 -2.45 2.76
C VAL A 72 0.75 -3.44 3.92
N THR A 73 1.42 -4.58 3.84
CA THR A 73 1.38 -5.60 4.91
C THR A 73 2.07 -5.15 6.20
N CYS A 74 3.09 -4.30 6.13
CA CYS A 74 3.71 -3.71 7.33
C CYS A 74 2.75 -2.73 8.01
N ALA A 75 2.04 -1.90 7.24
CA ALA A 75 0.99 -1.05 7.78
C ALA A 75 -0.21 -1.85 8.31
N GLN A 76 -0.61 -2.93 7.65
CA GLN A 76 -1.67 -3.82 8.13
C GLN A 76 -1.34 -4.39 9.51
N MET A 77 -0.14 -4.94 9.69
CA MET A 77 0.31 -5.49 10.98
C MET A 77 0.43 -4.40 12.06
N ALA A 78 0.73 -3.17 11.66
CA ALA A 78 0.83 -2.03 12.58
C ALA A 78 -0.51 -1.32 12.84
N GLY A 79 -1.61 -1.75 12.21
CA GLY A 79 -2.92 -1.13 12.36
C GLY A 79 -3.03 0.28 11.74
N LEU A 80 -2.30 0.52 10.64
CA LEU A 80 -2.16 1.84 10.00
C LEU A 80 -2.92 2.00 8.68
N LEU A 81 -3.70 1.00 8.28
CA LEU A 81 -4.54 1.02 7.09
C LEU A 81 -5.93 1.58 7.42
N CYS A 82 -6.50 2.34 6.48
CA CYS A 82 -7.81 2.97 6.59
C CYS A 82 -8.63 2.77 5.31
N GLU A 83 -9.94 2.73 5.47
CA GLU A 83 -10.92 2.73 4.38
C GLU A 83 -11.72 4.04 4.50
N GLU A 84 -11.62 4.92 3.51
CA GLU A 84 -12.30 6.22 3.49
C GLU A 84 -13.48 6.16 2.49
N GLU A 85 -14.70 6.43 2.95
CA GLU A 85 -15.85 6.61 2.06
C GLU A 85 -15.68 7.87 1.22
N VAL A 86 -15.87 7.74 -0.08
CA VAL A 86 -15.84 8.88 -1.02
C VAL A 86 -17.27 9.32 -1.29
N LEU A 87 -17.48 10.62 -1.57
CA LEU A 87 -18.82 11.18 -1.83
C LEU A 87 -19.52 10.60 -3.08
N GLU A 88 -18.80 9.84 -3.90
CA GLU A 88 -19.35 9.06 -4.99
C GLU A 88 -19.88 7.72 -4.47
N VAL A 89 -21.13 7.41 -4.80
CA VAL A 89 -21.85 6.20 -4.34
C VAL A 89 -21.01 4.96 -4.65
N ASP A 90 -20.77 4.13 -3.63
CA ASP A 90 -20.04 2.86 -3.66
C ASP A 90 -18.53 2.89 -3.92
N ASN A 91 -17.88 4.07 -3.87
CA ASN A 91 -16.42 4.16 -3.96
C ASN A 91 -15.77 4.20 -2.56
N VAL A 92 -14.92 3.21 -2.28
CA VAL A 92 -14.07 3.15 -1.08
C VAL A 92 -12.64 3.48 -1.48
N LYS A 93 -12.02 4.42 -0.78
CA LYS A 93 -10.61 4.73 -0.91
C LYS A 93 -9.79 3.97 0.14
N TYR A 94 -9.05 2.98 -0.33
CA TYR A 94 -8.08 2.24 0.48
C TYR A 94 -6.79 3.06 0.64
N CYS A 95 -6.50 3.50 1.86
CA CYS A 95 -5.33 4.33 2.14
C CYS A 95 -4.65 3.97 3.46
N GLY A 96 -3.59 4.68 3.83
CA GLY A 96 -2.89 4.43 5.08
C GLY A 96 -2.07 5.62 5.53
N TYR A 97 -1.78 5.67 6.83
CA TYR A 97 -1.06 6.77 7.45
C TYR A 97 0.18 6.26 8.16
N CYS A 98 1.29 7.01 8.11
CA CYS A 98 2.42 6.69 8.97
C CYS A 98 1.99 6.84 10.44
N LYS A 99 2.69 6.15 11.35
CA LYS A 99 2.40 6.14 12.79
C LYS A 99 2.19 7.55 13.37
N TYR A 100 2.96 8.53 12.93
CA TYR A 100 2.83 9.92 13.36
C TYR A 100 1.49 10.56 12.97
N HIS A 101 1.02 10.35 11.73
CA HIS A 101 -0.22 10.95 11.25
C HIS A 101 -1.46 10.15 11.66
N PHE A 102 -1.33 8.84 11.81
CA PHE A 102 -2.41 7.99 12.31
C PHE A 102 -2.80 8.37 13.75
N ASN A 103 -1.83 8.58 14.63
CA ASN A 103 -2.07 8.98 16.02
C ASN A 103 -2.64 10.40 16.19
N LYS A 104 -2.82 11.14 15.08
CA LYS A 104 -3.33 12.52 15.06
C LYS A 104 -4.66 12.65 14.33
N MET A 105 -5.21 11.54 13.84
CA MET A 105 -6.60 11.47 13.40
C MET A 105 -7.53 11.38 14.61
#